data_AF-A0A6G0RY58-F1
#
_entry.id   AF-A0A6G0RY58-F1
#
_cell.length_a   1.000
_cell.length_b   1.000
_cell.length_c   1.000
_cell.angle_alpha   90.00
_cell.angle_beta   90.00
_cell.angle_gamma   90.00
#
_symmetry.space_group_name_H-M   'P 1'
#
loop_
_entity.id
_entity.type
_entity.pdbx_description
1 polymer ?
#
loop_
_entity_poly.entity_id
_entity_poly.type
_entity_poly.pdbx_seq_one_letter_code
_entity_poly.pdbx_strand_id
1 'polypeptide(L)'
;MTSSSPAIGSPSEPSSPSSDGPNSSDEFRAPLDVVAPPAKRTRRTTKKREPKPKKPKIRTYIRRRTEIEELTDEMTRLKKQMQYYAQRNEVLKQREALIESEKINQSMRHVLHSQRLSFASTLSMVTQFFRYNSTEPFDLPARLSRDPFARQAELLKMKNDRLQIAALRQFTLKN
;
A
#
# COMPACT_ATOMS: atom_id res chain seq x y z
N MET A 1 14.92 27.31 39.21
CA MET A 1 15.13 25.87 39.42
C MET A 1 14.79 25.16 38.13
N THR A 2 15.79 24.52 37.54
CA THR A 2 15.76 23.88 36.23
C THR A 2 15.31 22.42 36.34
N SER A 3 14.45 21.97 35.44
CA SER A 3 14.27 20.57 34.99
C SER A 3 12.98 20.48 34.18
N SER A 4 12.80 19.66 33.15
CA SER A 4 13.69 18.94 32.24
C SER A 4 12.74 18.46 31.13
N SER A 5 12.94 18.86 29.88
CA SER A 5 12.16 18.34 28.75
C SER A 5 12.86 17.10 28.18
N PRO A 6 12.17 15.98 27.90
CA PRO A 6 12.76 14.94 27.07
C PRO A 6 12.55 15.29 25.60
N ALA A 7 13.66 15.54 24.91
CA ALA A 7 13.74 15.52 23.46
C ALA A 7 13.66 14.07 22.96
N ILE A 8 12.69 13.80 22.09
CA ILE A 8 12.58 12.61 21.25
C ILE A 8 12.10 13.18 19.90
N GLY A 9 12.71 13.00 18.75
CA GLY A 9 13.86 12.26 18.28
C GLY A 9 13.73 12.37 16.75
N SER A 10 14.75 12.90 16.08
CA SER A 10 14.74 13.15 14.63
C SER A 10 14.47 11.87 13.83
N PRO A 11 13.68 11.90 12.75
CA PRO A 11 13.80 10.89 11.71
C PRO A 11 14.87 11.33 10.72
N SER A 12 15.95 10.57 10.71
CA SER A 12 17.10 10.65 9.83
C SER A 12 16.72 10.47 8.35
N GLU A 13 17.40 11.21 7.49
CA GLU A 13 17.50 10.98 6.04
C GLU A 13 18.02 9.56 5.74
N PRO A 14 17.45 8.84 4.76
CA PRO A 14 18.16 7.73 4.15
C PRO A 14 19.02 8.24 2.99
N SER A 15 20.32 8.30 3.26
CA SER A 15 21.39 8.37 2.26
C SER A 15 21.38 7.09 1.40
N SER A 16 21.65 7.29 0.11
CA SER A 16 21.73 6.28 -0.93
C SER A 16 22.73 5.15 -0.61
N PRO A 17 22.41 3.90 -0.95
CA PRO A 17 23.41 2.88 -1.24
C PRO A 17 23.51 2.68 -2.76
N SER A 18 24.67 3.04 -3.30
CA SER A 18 25.21 2.49 -4.55
C SER A 18 25.28 0.97 -4.44
N SER A 19 24.72 0.25 -5.41
CA SER A 19 24.96 -1.18 -5.59
C SER A 19 25.02 -1.51 -7.08
N ASP A 20 26.14 -2.14 -7.41
CA ASP A 20 26.63 -2.49 -8.74
C ASP A 20 25.92 -3.71 -9.36
N GLY A 21 25.71 -3.64 -10.69
CA GLY A 21 25.86 -4.74 -11.67
C GLY A 21 24.71 -5.73 -11.90
N PRO A 22 24.66 -6.45 -13.07
CA PRO A 22 25.59 -6.42 -14.20
C PRO A 22 24.93 -6.06 -15.55
N ASN A 23 25.55 -5.12 -16.25
CA ASN A 23 25.32 -4.88 -17.66
C ASN A 23 26.19 -5.87 -18.44
N SER A 24 25.57 -6.81 -19.16
CA SER A 24 26.28 -7.80 -19.99
C SER A 24 26.47 -7.24 -21.40
N SER A 25 27.65 -6.69 -21.63
CA SER A 25 28.20 -6.46 -22.96
C SER A 25 29.72 -6.50 -22.86
N ASP A 26 30.27 -7.70 -23.14
CA ASP A 26 31.69 -7.98 -23.33
C ASP A 26 32.17 -7.25 -24.60
N GLU A 27 32.62 -6.00 -24.44
CA GLU A 27 33.48 -5.34 -25.42
C GLU A 27 34.92 -5.86 -25.22
N PHE A 28 35.32 -6.75 -26.12
CA PHE A 28 36.71 -7.21 -26.25
C PHE A 28 37.64 -6.03 -26.57
N ARG A 29 38.39 -5.59 -25.55
CA ARG A 29 39.50 -4.65 -25.70
C ARG A 29 40.75 -5.38 -26.20
N ALA A 30 41.34 -4.86 -27.28
CA ALA A 30 42.52 -5.39 -27.94
C ALA A 30 43.75 -5.48 -27.01
N PRO A 31 44.50 -6.60 -27.01
CA PRO A 31 45.80 -6.67 -26.35
C PRO A 31 46.88 -5.89 -27.12
N LEU A 32 47.62 -5.07 -26.38
CA LEU A 32 48.80 -4.32 -26.81
C LEU A 32 49.93 -5.23 -27.28
N ASP A 33 50.62 -4.76 -28.33
CA ASP A 33 51.80 -5.36 -28.94
C ASP A 33 52.94 -5.60 -27.95
N VAL A 34 53.37 -6.85 -27.81
CA VAL A 34 54.70 -7.22 -27.30
C VAL A 34 55.50 -7.78 -28.47
N VAL A 35 56.47 -6.99 -28.94
CA VAL A 35 57.39 -7.34 -30.02
C VAL A 35 58.46 -8.29 -29.48
N ALA A 36 58.58 -9.48 -30.09
CA ALA A 36 59.67 -10.42 -29.89
C ALA A 36 60.17 -10.97 -31.26
N PRO A 37 61.47 -11.33 -31.39
CA PRO A 37 62.21 -11.34 -32.68
C PRO A 37 61.97 -12.59 -33.55
N PRO A 38 62.39 -12.57 -34.85
CA PRO A 38 61.86 -13.49 -35.85
C PRO A 38 62.48 -14.89 -35.77
N ALA A 39 61.65 -15.91 -35.50
CA ALA A 39 62.02 -17.31 -35.64
C ALA A 39 61.89 -17.79 -37.09
N LYS A 40 62.90 -18.56 -37.54
CA LYS A 40 63.16 -18.98 -38.92
C LYS A 40 62.00 -19.79 -39.52
N ARG A 41 61.64 -19.46 -40.78
CA ARG A 41 60.61 -20.09 -41.60
C ARG A 41 60.86 -21.59 -41.77
N THR A 42 59.97 -22.41 -41.23
CA THR A 42 59.78 -23.80 -41.69
C THR A 42 58.53 -23.84 -42.58
N ARG A 43 58.73 -24.15 -43.87
CA ARG A 43 57.66 -24.38 -44.85
C ARG A 43 56.84 -25.60 -44.42
N ARG A 44 55.71 -25.39 -43.74
CA ARG A 44 54.65 -26.40 -43.63
C ARG A 44 53.82 -26.39 -44.91
N THR A 45 53.75 -27.54 -45.57
CA THR A 45 52.86 -27.78 -46.71
C THR A 45 51.41 -27.72 -46.22
N THR A 46 50.67 -26.72 -46.69
CA THR A 46 49.24 -26.59 -46.40
C THR A 46 48.48 -27.64 -47.20
N LYS A 47 47.85 -28.60 -46.53
CA LYS A 47 46.83 -29.46 -47.14
C LYS A 47 45.73 -28.53 -47.69
N LYS A 48 45.45 -28.61 -48.99
CA LYS A 48 44.38 -27.85 -49.65
C LYS A 48 43.05 -28.16 -48.96
N ARG A 49 42.50 -27.20 -48.21
CA ARG A 49 41.10 -27.24 -47.77
C ARG A 49 40.22 -27.22 -49.02
N GLU A 50 39.25 -28.12 -49.07
CA GLU A 50 38.27 -28.12 -50.15
C GLU A 50 37.56 -26.76 -50.23
N PRO A 51 37.28 -26.27 -51.45
CA PRO A 51 36.62 -25.00 -51.64
C PRO A 51 35.22 -25.07 -51.02
N LYS A 52 34.97 -24.23 -50.01
CA LYS A 52 33.62 -24.09 -49.44
C LYS A 52 32.63 -23.74 -50.58
N PRO A 53 31.43 -24.35 -50.61
CA PRO A 53 30.45 -24.05 -51.64
C PRO A 53 30.13 -22.56 -51.65
N LYS A 54 30.18 -21.94 -52.84
CA LYS A 54 29.84 -20.53 -53.01
C LYS A 54 28.34 -20.37 -52.75
N LYS A 55 28.00 -19.58 -51.72
CA LYS A 55 26.60 -19.23 -51.45
C LYS A 55 26.02 -18.51 -52.67
N PRO A 56 24.78 -18.81 -53.08
CA PRO A 56 24.16 -18.12 -54.20
C PRO A 56 24.07 -16.61 -53.91
N LYS A 57 24.46 -15.78 -54.87
CA LYS A 57 24.43 -14.33 -54.74
C LYS A 57 22.97 -13.86 -54.77
N ILE A 58 22.43 -13.55 -53.60
CA ILE A 58 21.09 -12.97 -53.48
C ILE A 58 21.13 -11.56 -54.06
N ARG A 59 20.19 -11.25 -54.97
CA ARG A 59 20.07 -9.91 -55.56
C ARG A 59 19.64 -8.91 -54.48
N THR A 60 20.15 -7.69 -54.54
CA THR A 60 19.93 -6.68 -53.48
C THR A 60 18.46 -6.35 -53.25
N TYR A 61 17.61 -6.41 -54.28
CA TYR A 61 16.18 -6.16 -54.13
C TYR A 61 15.47 -7.27 -53.33
N ILE A 62 15.92 -8.53 -53.44
CA ILE A 62 15.33 -9.66 -52.70
C ILE A 62 15.62 -9.48 -51.22
N ARG A 63 16.87 -9.20 -50.87
CA ARG A 63 17.28 -8.93 -49.48
C ARG A 63 16.53 -7.73 -48.89
N ARG A 64 16.39 -6.64 -49.64
CA ARG A 64 15.63 -5.46 -49.17
C ARG A 64 14.16 -5.77 -48.97
N ARG A 65 13.55 -6.61 -49.83
CA ARG A 65 12.16 -7.01 -49.69
C ARG A 65 11.94 -7.86 -48.43
N THR A 66 12.80 -8.82 -48.16
CA THR A 66 12.70 -9.66 -46.94
C THR A 66 12.93 -8.82 -45.69
N GLU A 67 13.89 -7.90 -45.71
CA GLU A 67 14.14 -6.97 -44.61
C GLU A 67 12.93 -6.05 -44.35
N ILE A 68 12.28 -5.53 -45.39
CA ILE A 68 11.05 -4.75 -45.24
C ILE A 68 9.94 -5.61 -44.61
N GLU A 69 9.78 -6.85 -45.06
CA GLU A 69 8.76 -7.78 -44.54
C GLU A 69 9.00 -8.10 -43.05
N GLU A 70 10.23 -8.44 -42.68
CA GLU A 70 10.65 -8.67 -41.29
C GLU A 70 10.38 -7.44 -40.42
N LEU A 71 10.77 -6.25 -40.87
CA LEU A 71 10.54 -5.00 -40.15
C LEU A 71 9.04 -4.68 -40.01
N THR A 72 8.22 -4.96 -41.03
CA THR A 72 6.78 -4.78 -40.93
C THR A 72 6.15 -5.72 -39.91
N ASP A 73 6.60 -6.97 -39.86
CA ASP A 73 6.13 -7.95 -38.89
C ASP A 73 6.51 -7.56 -37.47
N GLU A 74 7.75 -7.13 -37.25
CA GLU A 74 8.21 -6.61 -35.96
C GLU A 74 7.39 -5.40 -35.52
N MET A 75 7.13 -4.47 -36.43
CA MET A 75 6.30 -3.30 -36.15
C MET A 75 4.88 -3.71 -35.75
N THR A 76 4.27 -4.70 -36.42
CA THR A 76 2.94 -5.19 -36.02
C THR A 76 2.96 -5.86 -34.65
N ARG A 77 4.02 -6.61 -34.34
CA ARG A 77 4.20 -7.28 -33.05
C ARG A 77 4.35 -6.27 -31.92
N LEU A 78 5.17 -5.24 -32.10
CA LEU A 78 5.37 -4.17 -31.13
C LEU A 78 4.06 -3.39 -30.90
N LYS A 79 3.30 -3.10 -31.95
CA LYS A 79 1.97 -2.47 -31.81
C LYS A 79 1.02 -3.32 -30.98
N LYS A 80 0.99 -4.63 -31.20
CA LYS A 80 0.17 -5.56 -30.39
C LYS A 80 0.62 -5.58 -28.93
N GLN A 81 1.92 -5.59 -28.67
CA GLN A 81 2.44 -5.52 -27.30
C GLN A 81 2.09 -4.20 -26.61
N MET A 82 2.22 -3.07 -27.32
CA MET A 82 1.84 -1.77 -26.80
C MET A 82 0.36 -1.71 -26.44
N GLN A 83 -0.52 -2.24 -27.28
CA GLN A 83 -1.96 -2.32 -26.98
C GLN A 83 -2.26 -3.21 -25.77
N TYR A 84 -1.58 -4.35 -25.66
CA TYR A 84 -1.72 -5.25 -24.50
C TYR A 84 -1.34 -4.56 -23.19
N TYR A 85 -0.20 -3.87 -23.16
CA TYR A 85 0.23 -3.15 -21.96
C TYR A 85 -0.63 -1.93 -21.66
N ALA A 86 -1.16 -1.25 -22.67
CA ALA A 86 -2.13 -0.17 -22.48
C ALA A 86 -3.39 -0.70 -21.77
N GLN A 87 -3.98 -1.80 -22.25
CA GLN A 87 -5.15 -2.41 -21.61
C GLN A 87 -4.84 -2.88 -20.18
N ARG A 88 -3.67 -3.50 -19.98
CA ARG A 88 -3.23 -3.95 -18.64
C ARG A 88 -3.05 -2.78 -17.68
N ASN A 89 -2.50 -1.66 -18.14
CA ASN A 89 -2.31 -0.46 -17.32
C ASN A 89 -3.64 0.16 -16.91
N GLU A 90 -4.66 0.15 -17.76
CA GLU A 90 -5.99 0.66 -17.38
C GLU A 90 -6.61 -0.15 -16.24
N VAL A 91 -6.47 -1.48 -16.26
CA VAL A 91 -6.93 -2.33 -15.14
C VAL A 91 -6.13 -2.05 -13.85
N LEU A 92 -4.81 -1.83 -13.97
CA LEU A 92 -3.98 -1.48 -12.81
C LEU A 92 -4.38 -0.13 -12.21
N LYS A 93 -4.63 0.89 -13.03
CA LYS A 93 -5.12 2.20 -12.56
C LYS A 93 -6.44 2.09 -11.80
N GLN A 94 -7.38 1.30 -12.31
CA GLN A 94 -8.65 1.05 -11.62
C GLN A 94 -8.43 0.40 -10.25
N ARG A 95 -7.51 -0.57 -10.17
CA ARG A 95 -7.15 -1.22 -8.90
C ARG A 95 -6.50 -0.24 -7.92
N GLU A 96 -5.60 0.62 -8.39
CA GLU A 96 -4.96 1.65 -7.57
C GLU A 96 -6.00 2.63 -7.02
N ALA A 97 -6.93 3.11 -7.85
CA ALA A 97 -8.02 3.99 -7.41
C ALA A 97 -8.92 3.32 -6.34
N LEU A 98 -9.20 2.02 -6.48
CA LEU A 98 -9.93 1.27 -5.45
C LEU A 98 -9.17 1.17 -4.12
N ILE A 99 -7.86 0.93 -4.18
CA ILE A 99 -7.00 0.87 -2.99
C ILE A 99 -6.96 2.24 -2.29
N GLU A 100 -6.88 3.33 -3.06
CA GLU A 100 -6.92 4.69 -2.51
C GLU A 100 -8.27 4.97 -1.83
N SER A 101 -9.37 4.62 -2.49
CA SER A 101 -10.71 4.74 -1.91
C SER A 101 -10.85 3.91 -0.62
N GLU A 102 -10.31 2.69 -0.59
CA GLU A 102 -10.32 1.85 0.60
C GLU A 102 -9.55 2.50 1.76
N LYS A 103 -8.36 3.04 1.50
CA LYS A 103 -7.56 3.76 2.52
C LYS A 103 -8.33 4.94 3.10
N ILE A 104 -9.01 5.73 2.27
CA ILE A 104 -9.85 6.85 2.71
C ILE A 104 -11.03 6.34 3.55
N ASN A 105 -11.69 5.26 3.14
CA ASN A 105 -12.78 4.67 3.91
C ASN A 105 -12.32 4.14 5.27
N GLN A 106 -11.15 3.52 5.33
CA GLN A 106 -10.55 3.05 6.58
C GLN A 106 -10.23 4.23 7.52
N SER A 107 -9.65 5.32 6.99
CA SER A 107 -9.35 6.51 7.80
C SER A 107 -10.62 7.17 8.35
N MET A 108 -11.67 7.31 7.51
CA MET A 108 -12.97 7.83 7.95
C MET A 108 -13.58 6.97 9.06
N ARG A 109 -13.54 5.63 8.93
CA ARG A 109 -14.02 4.72 9.98
C ARG A 109 -13.24 4.92 11.29
N HIS A 110 -11.92 5.04 11.21
CA HIS A 110 -11.10 5.27 12.38
C HIS A 110 -11.47 6.58 13.10
N VAL A 111 -11.68 7.67 12.34
CA VAL A 111 -12.13 8.96 12.88
C VAL A 111 -13.53 8.83 13.52
N LEU A 112 -14.46 8.11 12.89
CA LEU A 112 -15.78 7.89 13.49
C LEU A 112 -15.69 7.08 14.79
N HIS A 113 -14.80 6.09 14.87
CA HIS A 113 -14.58 5.32 16.09
C HIS A 113 -13.98 6.18 17.21
N SER A 114 -13.00 7.02 16.91
CA SER A 114 -12.41 7.93 17.91
C SER A 114 -13.43 8.97 18.39
N GLN A 115 -14.25 9.52 17.50
CA GLN A 115 -15.33 10.44 17.86
C GLN A 115 -16.38 9.76 18.76
N ARG A 116 -16.84 8.55 18.40
CA ARG A 116 -17.78 7.78 19.21
C ARG A 116 -17.23 7.48 20.60
N LEU A 117 -15.94 7.14 20.69
CA LEU A 117 -15.27 6.92 21.97
C LEU A 117 -15.22 8.22 22.80
N SER A 118 -14.84 9.34 22.19
CA SER A 118 -14.84 10.65 22.84
C SER A 118 -16.23 11.02 23.37
N PHE A 119 -17.28 10.85 22.56
CA PHE A 119 -18.66 11.08 22.99
C PHE A 119 -19.10 10.13 24.10
N ALA A 120 -18.74 8.85 24.05
CA ALA A 120 -19.06 7.92 25.14
C ALA A 120 -18.38 8.35 26.45
N SER A 121 -17.12 8.81 26.39
CA SER A 121 -16.38 9.31 27.54
C SER A 121 -17.01 10.58 28.12
N THR A 122 -17.34 11.57 27.28
CA THR A 122 -17.99 12.80 27.77
C THR A 122 -19.39 12.53 28.32
N LEU A 123 -20.19 11.70 27.66
CA LEU A 123 -21.49 11.27 28.18
C LEU A 123 -21.36 10.51 29.52
N SER A 124 -20.32 9.70 29.68
CA SER A 124 -20.03 9.03 30.95
C SER A 124 -19.73 10.03 32.06
N MET A 125 -18.89 11.03 31.78
CA MET A 125 -18.59 12.11 32.74
C MET A 125 -19.83 12.92 33.10
N VAL A 126 -20.64 13.32 32.11
CA VAL A 126 -21.89 14.07 32.34
C VAL A 126 -22.88 13.24 33.15
N THR A 127 -23.04 11.95 32.82
CA THR A 127 -23.91 11.05 33.58
C THR A 127 -23.42 10.89 35.01
N GLN A 128 -22.11 10.77 35.21
CA GLN A 128 -21.51 10.69 36.54
C GLN A 128 -21.70 12.00 37.34
N PHE A 129 -21.56 13.16 36.69
CA PHE A 129 -21.85 14.46 37.30
C PHE A 129 -23.30 14.52 37.79
N PHE A 130 -24.27 14.09 36.98
CA PHE A 130 -25.65 13.97 37.44
C PHE A 130 -25.75 12.96 38.59
N ARG A 131 -25.16 11.76 38.50
CA ARG A 131 -25.21 10.80 39.61
C ARG A 131 -24.69 11.35 40.95
N TYR A 132 -23.71 12.26 40.93
CA TYR A 132 -23.20 12.91 42.14
C TYR A 132 -24.02 14.12 42.59
N ASN A 133 -24.58 14.91 41.67
CA ASN A 133 -25.24 16.19 41.97
C ASN A 133 -26.77 16.15 41.94
N SER A 134 -27.37 15.31 41.07
CA SER A 134 -28.81 15.06 41.12
C SER A 134 -29.13 14.19 42.33
N THR A 135 -29.48 14.89 43.39
CA THR A 135 -30.08 14.32 44.58
C THR A 135 -31.52 13.92 44.33
N GLU A 136 -32.16 14.30 43.22
CA GLU A 136 -33.56 13.95 42.93
C GLU A 136 -33.74 12.66 42.11
N PRO A 137 -34.70 11.79 42.46
CA PRO A 137 -34.89 10.47 41.84
C PRO A 137 -35.30 10.51 40.35
N PHE A 138 -35.51 11.69 39.78
CA PHE A 138 -36.02 11.89 38.41
C PHE A 138 -35.04 12.56 37.45
N ASP A 139 -33.93 13.13 37.94
CA ASP A 139 -33.02 13.94 37.11
C ASP A 139 -31.99 13.13 36.32
N LEU A 140 -31.86 11.82 36.57
CA LEU A 140 -30.91 10.98 35.84
C LEU A 140 -31.49 10.55 34.49
N PRO A 141 -30.75 10.79 33.37
CA PRO A 141 -31.09 10.19 32.08
C PRO A 141 -31.09 8.66 32.18
N ALA A 142 -32.25 8.05 31.99
CA ALA A 142 -32.42 6.59 32.03
C ALA A 142 -31.96 5.95 30.71
N ARG A 143 -31.06 4.97 30.78
CA ARG A 143 -30.72 4.12 29.63
C ARG A 143 -31.71 2.97 29.54
N LEU A 144 -32.74 3.14 28.73
CA LEU A 144 -33.76 2.13 28.49
C LEU A 144 -33.42 1.29 27.25
N SER A 145 -33.82 0.03 27.28
CA SER A 145 -33.73 -0.85 26.11
C SER A 145 -34.59 -0.37 24.92
N ARG A 146 -34.22 -0.80 23.70
CA ARG A 146 -34.94 -0.48 22.47
C ARG A 146 -36.26 -1.25 22.34
N ASP A 147 -36.28 -2.51 22.81
CA ASP A 147 -37.45 -3.39 22.76
C ASP A 147 -38.58 -2.86 23.66
N PRO A 148 -39.82 -2.70 23.14
CA PRO A 148 -40.94 -2.17 23.91
C PRO A 148 -41.28 -2.99 25.16
N PHE A 149 -41.23 -4.32 25.09
CA PHE A 149 -41.61 -5.17 26.23
C PHE A 149 -40.55 -5.12 27.34
N ALA A 150 -39.28 -5.27 26.98
CA ALA A 150 -38.17 -5.10 27.93
C ALA A 150 -38.15 -3.70 28.55
N ARG A 151 -38.40 -2.65 27.75
CA ARG A 151 -38.48 -1.27 28.23
C ARG A 151 -39.60 -1.08 29.25
N GLN A 152 -40.80 -1.61 28.98
CA GLN A 152 -41.92 -1.48 29.90
C GLN A 152 -41.62 -2.16 31.24
N ALA A 153 -41.06 -3.37 31.22
CA ALA A 153 -40.68 -4.09 32.43
C ALA A 153 -39.62 -3.31 33.24
N GLU A 154 -38.62 -2.77 32.56
CA GLU A 154 -37.57 -1.93 33.16
C GLU A 154 -38.14 -0.64 33.76
N LEU A 155 -39.02 0.06 33.03
CA LEU A 155 -39.71 1.26 33.53
C LEU A 155 -40.57 0.98 34.76
N LEU A 156 -41.30 -0.14 34.78
CA LEU A 156 -42.11 -0.52 35.94
C LEU A 156 -41.23 -0.82 37.16
N LYS A 157 -40.11 -1.52 36.96
CA LYS A 157 -39.12 -1.75 38.01
C LYS A 157 -38.56 -0.43 38.55
N MET A 158 -38.11 0.44 37.66
CA MET A 158 -37.60 1.77 38.03
C MET A 158 -38.65 2.61 38.77
N LYS A 159 -39.93 2.54 38.38
CA LYS A 159 -41.02 3.23 39.08
C LYS A 159 -41.11 2.78 40.54
N ASN A 160 -41.09 1.48 40.78
CA ASN A 160 -41.22 0.90 42.11
C ASN A 160 -39.99 1.25 42.99
N ASP A 161 -38.79 1.09 42.44
CA ASP A 161 -37.54 1.44 43.13
C ASP A 161 -37.52 2.93 43.52
N ARG A 162 -37.93 3.82 42.61
CA ARG A 162 -38.00 5.27 42.86
C ARG A 162 -39.03 5.64 43.93
N LEU A 163 -40.20 5.00 43.93
CA LEU A 163 -41.22 5.21 44.96
C LEU A 163 -40.71 4.81 46.35
N GLN A 164 -39.99 3.68 46.44
CA GLN A 164 -39.40 3.23 47.70
C GLN A 164 -38.34 4.21 48.21
N ILE A 165 -37.45 4.68 47.34
CA ILE A 165 -36.42 5.67 47.69
C ILE A 165 -37.06 6.98 48.17
N ALA A 166 -38.10 7.46 47.48
CA ALA A 166 -38.81 8.68 47.88
C ALA A 166 -39.50 8.50 49.25
N ALA A 167 -40.13 7.35 49.50
CA ALA A 167 -40.77 7.03 50.77
C ALA A 167 -39.75 6.95 51.92
N LEU A 168 -38.61 6.28 51.72
CA LEU A 168 -37.51 6.22 52.69
C LEU A 168 -36.98 7.60 53.03
N ARG A 169 -36.86 8.49 52.03
CA ARG A 169 -36.38 9.85 52.26
C ARG A 169 -37.34 10.70 53.07
N GLN A 170 -38.63 10.60 52.77
CA GLN A 170 -39.70 11.26 53.55
C GLN A 170 -39.68 10.80 55.00
N PHE A 171 -39.33 9.53 55.25
CA PHE A 171 -39.15 9.01 56.60
C PHE A 171 -37.89 9.60 57.27
N THR A 172 -36.75 9.69 56.57
CA THR A 172 -35.51 10.27 57.12
C THR A 172 -35.55 11.78 57.35
N LEU A 173 -36.45 12.52 56.69
CA LEU A 173 -36.61 13.96 56.87
C LEU A 173 -37.63 14.33 57.97
N LYS A 174 -38.42 13.35 58.43
CA LYS A 174 -39.46 13.53 59.47
C LYS A 174 -38.99 13.15 60.87
N ASN A 175 -37.82 12.53 61.00
CA ASN A 175 -37.13 12.22 62.25
C ASN A 175 -35.83 13.02 62.33
#